data_AF-A0A161VXB5-F1
#
_entry.id   AF-A0A161VXB5-F1
#
_cell.length_a   1.000
_cell.length_b   1.000
_cell.length_c   1.000
_cell.angle_alpha   90.00
_cell.angle_beta   90.00
_cell.angle_gamma   90.00
#
_symmetry.space_group_name_H-M   'P 1'
#
loop_
_entity.id
_entity.type
_entity.pdbx_description
1 polymer ?
#
loop_
_entity_poly.entity_id
_entity_poly.type
_entity_poly.pdbx_seq_one_letter_code
_entity_poly.pdbx_strand_id
1 'polypeptide(L)'
;MWATQKCLPATLILLLPPTSNYHNISNTYPNRFIFCIHFILYLMSQYTEYEVNQALADISNGHSARDASTKWGVPRSTLQNRLKGIQPRDTAFADLQRLSVSQEAKLASWVQIQADLGLAPTHQQIREFAQRILNAMGDT
;
A
#
# COMPACT_ATOMS: atom_id res chain seq x y z
N MET A 1 40.20 -0.41 -41.08
CA MET A 1 40.56 0.23 -39.79
C MET A 1 39.87 -0.54 -38.68
N TRP A 2 40.66 -1.25 -37.87
CA TRP A 2 40.23 -1.94 -36.66
C TRP A 2 40.16 -0.98 -35.45
N ALA A 3 39.21 -1.20 -34.54
CA ALA A 3 39.33 -1.06 -33.07
C ALA A 3 37.97 -1.45 -32.44
N THR A 4 37.79 -2.70 -31.97
CA THR A 4 37.94 -3.19 -30.58
C THR A 4 36.98 -2.61 -29.53
N GLN A 5 36.04 -3.47 -29.10
CA GLN A 5 35.67 -3.81 -27.72
C GLN A 5 35.64 -2.72 -26.65
N LYS A 6 34.53 -2.67 -25.91
CA LYS A 6 34.51 -2.83 -24.44
C LYS A 6 33.09 -3.10 -23.95
N CYS A 7 32.86 -4.34 -23.52
CA CYS A 7 31.82 -4.67 -22.56
C CYS A 7 32.17 -4.09 -21.18
N LEU A 8 31.14 -4.02 -20.34
CA LEU A 8 31.10 -3.85 -18.87
C LEU A 8 30.90 -2.40 -18.36
N PRO A 9 30.24 -2.19 -17.20
CA PRO A 9 29.55 -3.13 -16.31
C PRO A 9 28.12 -2.72 -15.91
N ALA A 10 27.36 -3.71 -15.44
CA ALA A 10 26.14 -3.56 -14.65
C ALA A 10 26.47 -2.97 -13.26
N THR A 11 26.77 -1.68 -13.17
CA THR A 11 26.87 -0.97 -11.88
C THR A 11 26.69 0.54 -12.10
N LEU A 12 25.44 0.98 -12.26
CA LEU A 12 25.08 2.38 -11.99
C LEU A 12 23.64 2.44 -11.47
N ILE A 13 23.40 1.81 -10.32
CA ILE A 13 22.12 1.85 -9.59
C ILE A 13 22.06 3.01 -8.58
N LEU A 14 23.10 3.80 -8.37
CA LEU A 14 23.14 4.72 -7.22
C LEU A 14 23.47 6.16 -7.59
N LEU A 15 22.57 6.89 -8.28
CA LEU A 15 22.48 8.37 -8.24
C LEU A 15 21.32 8.91 -9.10
N LEU A 16 20.07 8.58 -8.75
CA LEU A 16 18.90 9.33 -9.26
C LEU A 16 18.11 9.90 -8.08
N PRO A 17 17.77 11.21 -8.09
CA PRO A 17 17.09 11.89 -7.00
C PRO A 17 15.67 11.34 -6.76
N PRO A 18 15.11 11.48 -5.54
CA PRO A 18 13.83 10.88 -5.15
C PRO A 18 12.64 11.72 -5.66
N THR A 19 12.61 12.04 -6.94
CA THR A 19 11.49 12.74 -7.59
C THR A 19 11.27 12.26 -9.02
N SER A 20 11.34 10.94 -9.27
CA SER A 20 10.83 10.39 -10.52
C SER A 20 9.37 10.01 -10.34
N ASN A 21 8.51 10.99 -10.60
CA ASN A 21 7.09 10.83 -10.86
C ASN A 21 6.94 9.88 -12.06
N TYR A 22 6.78 8.57 -11.81
CA TYR A 22 6.55 7.60 -12.88
C TYR A 22 5.13 7.78 -13.40
N HIS A 23 5.08 8.47 -14.53
CA HIS A 23 4.00 8.67 -15.46
C HIS A 23 2.79 7.72 -15.36
N ASN A 24 1.62 8.36 -15.34
CA ASN A 24 0.45 8.07 -16.16
C ASN A 24 0.69 7.15 -17.38
N ILE A 25 0.75 5.83 -17.17
CA ILE A 25 0.65 4.88 -18.28
C ILE A 25 -0.83 4.62 -18.55
N SER A 26 -1.49 5.57 -19.19
CA SER A 26 -2.70 5.29 -19.97
C SER A 26 -2.28 4.71 -21.32
N ASN A 27 -1.78 3.46 -21.29
CA ASN A 27 -1.48 2.70 -22.49
C ASN A 27 -2.79 2.38 -23.22
N THR A 28 -2.97 2.99 -24.38
CA THR A 28 -4.00 2.64 -25.36
C THR A 28 -3.66 1.28 -25.98
N TYR A 29 -4.29 0.19 -25.53
CA TYR A 29 -4.32 -1.07 -26.28
C TYR A 29 -5.73 -1.67 -26.28
N PRO A 30 -6.22 -2.13 -27.45
CA PRO A 30 -7.53 -2.72 -27.58
C PRO A 30 -7.49 -4.18 -27.08
N ASN A 31 -8.43 -4.52 -26.20
CA ASN A 31 -8.83 -5.87 -25.79
C ASN A 31 -7.75 -6.82 -25.21
N ARG A 32 -7.68 -6.94 -23.88
CA ARG A 32 -7.16 -8.17 -23.23
C ARG A 32 -7.62 -8.33 -21.77
N PHE A 33 -8.81 -8.92 -21.64
CA PHE A 33 -9.61 -9.19 -20.43
C PHE A 33 -8.96 -9.94 -19.24
N ILE A 34 -7.66 -10.28 -19.25
CA ILE A 34 -7.15 -11.32 -18.32
C ILE A 34 -5.91 -10.93 -17.50
N PHE A 35 -5.15 -9.89 -17.84
CA PHE A 35 -3.84 -9.70 -17.18
C PHE A 35 -3.77 -8.64 -16.06
N CYS A 36 -4.72 -7.72 -15.95
CA CYS A 36 -4.60 -6.64 -14.97
C CYS A 36 -4.95 -7.07 -13.53
N ILE A 37 -5.80 -8.07 -13.32
CA ILE A 37 -6.26 -8.43 -11.96
C ILE A 37 -5.11 -8.96 -11.10
N HIS A 38 -4.12 -9.62 -11.71
CA HIS A 38 -2.97 -10.20 -11.00
C HIS A 38 -1.86 -9.18 -10.69
N PHE A 39 -1.72 -8.13 -11.52
CA PHE A 39 -0.75 -7.06 -11.29
C PHE A 39 -1.32 -5.91 -10.43
N ILE A 40 -2.64 -5.70 -10.47
CA ILE A 40 -3.35 -4.66 -9.70
C ILE A 40 -3.32 -4.94 -8.19
N LEU A 41 -3.19 -6.20 -7.75
CA LEU A 41 -3.08 -6.55 -6.33
C LEU A 41 -1.65 -6.48 -5.78
N TYR A 42 -0.62 -6.44 -6.64
CA TYR A 42 0.79 -6.40 -6.22
C TYR A 42 1.33 -4.97 -6.06
N LEU A 43 0.62 -3.97 -6.57
CA LEU A 43 0.92 -2.56 -6.32
C LEU A 43 0.01 -2.06 -5.19
N MET A 44 0.37 -2.42 -3.96
CA MET A 44 -0.10 -1.77 -2.73
C MET A 44 -0.26 -0.27 -2.96
N SER A 45 -1.34 0.31 -2.41
CA SER A 45 -1.68 1.73 -2.46
C SER A 45 -0.42 2.60 -2.53
N GLN A 46 -0.20 3.28 -3.66
CA GLN A 46 0.96 4.15 -3.86
C GLN A 46 0.91 5.39 -2.94
N TYR A 47 -0.12 5.49 -2.09
CA TYR A 47 -0.35 6.57 -1.16
C TYR A 47 -0.87 6.05 0.19
N THR A 48 -0.55 6.77 1.25
CA THR A 48 -0.93 6.56 2.64
C THR A 48 -2.12 7.45 3.02
N GLU A 49 -2.82 7.12 4.11
CA GLU A 49 -3.87 8.03 4.64
C GLU A 49 -3.32 9.40 5.03
N TYR A 50 -2.02 9.49 5.38
CA TYR A 50 -1.37 10.78 5.63
C TYR A 50 -1.39 11.67 4.36
N GLU A 51 -0.97 11.14 3.21
CA GLU A 51 -0.98 11.88 1.94
C GLU A 51 -2.39 12.24 1.50
N VAL A 52 -3.38 11.37 1.76
CA VAL A 52 -4.79 11.68 1.55
C VAL A 52 -5.22 12.88 2.39
N ASN A 53 -4.87 12.89 3.67
CA ASN A 53 -5.23 13.99 4.59
C ASN A 53 -4.55 15.31 4.20
N GLN A 54 -3.28 15.27 3.80
CA GLN A 54 -2.59 16.46 3.31
C GLN A 54 -3.20 17.00 2.01
N ALA A 55 -3.58 16.11 1.09
CA ALA A 55 -4.25 16.51 -0.15
C ALA A 55 -5.63 17.13 0.12
N LEU A 56 -6.39 16.61 1.09
CA LEU A 56 -7.66 17.20 1.52
C LEU A 56 -7.47 18.56 2.18
N ALA A 57 -6.43 18.73 2.99
CA ALA A 57 -6.08 20.01 3.60
C ALA A 57 -5.76 21.06 2.52
N ASP A 58 -4.96 20.72 1.51
CA ASP A 58 -4.68 21.61 0.38
C ASP A 58 -5.96 22.02 -0.38
N ILE A 59 -6.89 21.08 -0.61
CA ILE A 59 -8.19 21.37 -1.22
C ILE A 59 -8.98 22.35 -0.34
N SER A 60 -8.98 22.15 0.98
CA SER A 60 -9.65 23.06 1.92
C SER A 60 -9.03 24.47 1.94
N ASN A 61 -7.72 24.56 1.67
CA ASN A 61 -6.98 25.81 1.53
C ASN A 61 -7.19 26.50 0.16
N GLY A 62 -8.04 25.95 -0.70
CA GLY A 62 -8.41 26.55 -2.00
C GLY A 62 -7.61 26.03 -3.20
N HIS A 63 -6.71 25.05 -3.02
CA HIS A 63 -6.07 24.39 -4.16
C HIS A 63 -7.06 23.50 -4.91
N SER A 64 -6.87 23.33 -6.22
CA SER A 64 -7.72 22.43 -6.98
C SER A 64 -7.44 20.97 -6.61
N ALA A 65 -8.46 20.12 -6.70
CA ALA A 65 -8.29 18.68 -6.49
C ALA A 65 -7.32 18.02 -7.48
N ARG A 66 -7.08 18.65 -8.65
CA ARG A 66 -6.08 18.20 -9.62
C ARG A 66 -4.66 18.49 -9.13
N ASP A 67 -4.44 19.69 -8.58
CA ASP A 67 -3.13 20.10 -8.09
C ASP A 67 -2.75 19.31 -6.83
N ALA A 68 -3.69 19.16 -5.89
CA ALA A 68 -3.50 18.34 -4.70
C ALA A 68 -3.20 16.87 -5.05
N SER A 69 -3.94 16.30 -6.00
CA SER A 69 -3.70 14.92 -6.48
C SER A 69 -2.31 14.74 -7.06
N THR A 70 -1.83 15.69 -7.87
CA THR A 70 -0.50 15.63 -8.49
C THR A 70 0.60 15.83 -7.44
N LYS A 71 0.39 16.74 -6.49
CA LYS A 71 1.36 17.08 -5.43
C LYS A 71 1.57 15.92 -4.46
N TRP A 72 0.51 15.24 -4.05
CA TRP A 72 0.55 14.19 -3.03
C TRP A 72 0.50 12.76 -3.58
N GLY A 73 0.47 12.59 -4.91
CA GLY A 73 0.41 11.26 -5.53
C GLY A 73 -0.90 10.49 -5.29
N VAL A 74 -1.94 11.17 -4.78
CA VAL A 74 -3.23 10.55 -4.47
C VAL A 74 -4.16 10.65 -5.68
N PRO A 75 -4.80 9.57 -6.14
CA PRO A 75 -5.78 9.64 -7.22
C PRO A 75 -6.94 10.58 -6.91
N ARG A 76 -7.35 11.38 -7.90
CA ARG A 76 -8.49 12.30 -7.77
C ARG A 76 -9.78 11.61 -7.35
N SER A 77 -10.01 10.37 -7.78
CA SER A 77 -11.16 9.56 -7.39
C SER A 77 -11.19 9.30 -5.89
N THR A 78 -10.05 9.01 -5.28
CA THR A 78 -9.90 8.83 -3.84
C THR A 78 -10.23 10.12 -3.09
N LEU A 79 -9.69 11.26 -3.52
CA LEU A 79 -10.00 12.56 -2.91
C LEU A 79 -11.48 12.93 -3.04
N GLN A 80 -12.10 12.70 -4.20
CA GLN A 80 -13.52 12.91 -4.40
C GLN A 80 -14.38 12.02 -3.51
N ASN A 81 -14.02 10.75 -3.34
CA ASN A 81 -14.72 9.85 -2.45
C ASN A 81 -14.64 10.33 -0.99
N ARG A 82 -13.45 10.77 -0.56
CA ARG A 82 -13.25 11.33 0.78
C ARG A 82 -14.07 12.61 1.00
N LEU A 83 -14.12 13.51 0.02
CA LEU A 83 -14.97 14.71 0.07
C LEU A 83 -16.46 14.40 0.15
N LYS A 84 -16.90 13.26 -0.41
CA LYS A 84 -18.27 12.75 -0.27
C LYS A 84 -18.52 12.05 1.08
N GLY A 85 -17.54 12.01 1.97
CA GLY A 85 -17.63 11.36 3.27
C GLY A 85 -17.39 9.84 3.25
N ILE A 86 -16.90 9.28 2.13
CA ILE A 86 -16.59 7.85 2.06
C ILE A 86 -15.35 7.57 2.92
N GLN A 87 -15.52 6.65 3.87
CA GLN A 87 -14.51 6.25 4.82
C GLN A 87 -13.41 5.39 4.19
N PRO A 88 -12.22 5.33 4.80
CA PRO A 88 -11.20 4.34 4.44
C PRO A 88 -11.75 2.93 4.51
N ARG A 89 -11.15 2.04 3.72
CA ARG A 89 -11.52 0.62 3.74
C ARG A 89 -11.28 0.06 5.14
N ASP A 90 -10.13 0.33 5.73
CA ASP A 90 -9.76 -0.24 7.03
C ASP A 90 -10.73 0.17 8.15
N THR A 91 -11.22 1.42 8.13
CA THR A 91 -12.23 1.88 9.09
C THR A 91 -13.62 1.34 8.77
N ALA A 92 -14.02 1.29 7.49
CA ALA A 92 -15.32 0.78 7.08
C ALA A 92 -15.49 -0.73 7.34
N PHE A 93 -14.39 -1.49 7.30
CA PHE A 93 -14.38 -2.93 7.55
C PHE A 93 -13.93 -3.31 8.96
N ALA A 94 -13.62 -2.34 9.82
CA ALA A 94 -13.16 -2.60 11.19
C ALA A 94 -14.17 -3.45 11.98
N ASP A 95 -15.46 -3.14 11.86
CA ASP A 95 -16.55 -3.85 12.57
C ASP A 95 -16.77 -5.28 12.06
N LEU A 96 -16.24 -5.61 10.87
CA LEU A 96 -16.34 -6.96 10.29
C LEU A 96 -15.17 -7.86 10.71
N GLN A 97 -14.12 -7.31 11.32
CA GLN A 97 -13.00 -8.10 11.82
C GLN A 97 -13.35 -8.70 13.19
N ARG A 98 -13.02 -9.98 13.39
CA ARG A 98 -13.22 -10.66 14.68
C ARG A 98 -12.26 -10.15 15.76
N LEU A 99 -11.05 -9.77 15.34
CA LEU A 99 -10.07 -9.14 16.21
C LEU A 99 -10.17 -7.63 16.05
N SER A 100 -10.12 -6.91 17.17
CA SER A 100 -9.94 -5.46 17.13
C SER A 100 -8.56 -5.10 16.58
N VAL A 101 -8.45 -3.90 15.99
CA VAL A 101 -7.19 -3.33 15.51
C VAL A 101 -6.07 -3.41 16.57
N SER A 102 -6.41 -3.22 17.85
CA SER A 102 -5.45 -3.29 18.96
C SER A 102 -4.89 -4.71 19.17
N GLN A 103 -5.71 -5.74 18.94
CA GLN A 103 -5.31 -7.13 19.09
C GLN A 103 -4.50 -7.59 17.89
N GLU A 104 -4.91 -7.20 16.68
CA GLU A 104 -4.13 -7.44 15.46
C GLU A 104 -2.75 -6.80 15.55
N ALA A 105 -2.65 -5.57 16.09
CA ALA A 105 -1.36 -4.91 16.30
C ALA A 105 -0.44 -5.70 17.27
N LYS A 106 -1.00 -6.25 18.36
CA LYS A 106 -0.25 -7.11 19.29
C LYS A 106 0.18 -8.42 18.63
N LEU A 107 -0.70 -9.05 17.85
CA LEU A 107 -0.41 -10.26 17.09
C LEU A 107 0.70 -10.00 16.06
N ALA A 108 0.62 -8.89 15.32
CA ALA A 108 1.62 -8.49 14.33
C ALA A 108 2.98 -8.22 14.98
N SER A 109 3.01 -7.52 16.12
CA SER A 109 4.23 -7.30 16.90
C SER A 109 4.86 -8.63 17.35
N TRP A 110 4.04 -9.56 17.85
CA TRP A 110 4.51 -10.90 18.20
C TRP A 110 5.10 -11.65 16.98
N VAL A 111 4.43 -11.62 15.83
CA VAL A 111 4.95 -12.23 14.58
C VAL A 111 6.29 -11.60 14.18
N GLN A 112 6.42 -10.28 14.24
CA GLN A 112 7.64 -9.57 13.91
C GLN A 112 8.80 -9.96 14.83
N ILE A 113 8.55 -10.00 16.15
CA ILE A 113 9.56 -10.43 17.14
C ILE A 113 10.02 -11.86 16.86
N GLN A 114 9.10 -12.78 16.55
CA GLN A 114 9.46 -14.15 16.21
C GLN A 114 10.29 -14.23 14.92
N ALA A 115 9.95 -13.43 13.90
CA ALA A 115 10.70 -13.34 12.66
C ALA A 115 12.13 -12.80 12.89
N ASP A 116 12.29 -11.77 13.72
CA ASP A 116 13.58 -11.18 14.07
C ASP A 116 14.46 -12.17 14.86
N LEU A 117 13.85 -13.08 15.62
CA LEU A 117 14.53 -14.19 16.30
C LEU A 117 14.85 -15.38 15.38
N GLY A 118 14.50 -15.32 14.10
CA GLY A 118 14.69 -16.41 13.13
C GLY A 118 13.70 -17.57 13.30
N LEU A 119 12.63 -17.38 14.08
CA LEU A 119 11.60 -18.36 14.40
C LEU A 119 10.24 -17.94 13.81
N ALA A 120 10.24 -17.47 12.55
CA ALA A 120 9.04 -16.94 11.92
C ALA A 120 7.87 -17.95 11.99
N PRO A 121 6.73 -17.58 12.60
CA PRO A 121 5.64 -18.52 12.85
C PRO A 121 4.92 -18.84 11.54
N THR A 122 4.49 -20.09 11.42
CA THR A 122 3.67 -20.54 10.30
C THR A 122 2.28 -19.90 10.35
N HIS A 123 1.62 -19.82 9.20
CA HIS A 123 0.24 -19.30 9.13
C HIS A 123 -0.72 -20.07 10.06
N GLN A 124 -0.54 -21.39 10.22
CA GLN A 124 -1.33 -22.18 11.15
C GLN A 124 -1.11 -21.74 12.60
N GLN A 125 0.14 -21.53 13.02
CA GLN A 125 0.45 -21.06 14.38
C GLN A 125 -0.12 -19.66 14.64
N ILE A 126 -0.08 -18.76 13.64
CA ILE A 126 -0.68 -17.43 13.73
C ILE A 126 -2.20 -17.57 13.95
N ARG A 127 -2.86 -18.44 13.18
CA ARG A 127 -4.31 -18.70 13.33
C ARG A 127 -4.66 -19.28 14.71
N GLU A 128 -3.88 -20.25 15.19
CA GLU A 128 -4.08 -20.83 16.52
C GLU A 128 -3.90 -19.78 17.63
N PHE A 129 -2.91 -18.89 17.49
CA PHE A 129 -2.71 -17.81 18.44
C PHE A 129 -3.84 -16.79 18.41
N ALA A 130 -4.29 -16.40 17.22
CA ALA A 130 -5.48 -15.55 17.05
C ALA A 130 -6.73 -16.16 17.71
N GLN A 131 -6.94 -17.47 17.52
CA GLN A 131 -8.06 -18.17 18.16
C GLN A 131 -7.94 -18.16 19.69
N ARG A 132 -6.73 -18.28 20.25
CA ARG A 132 -6.53 -18.16 21.71
C ARG A 132 -6.89 -16.76 22.24
N ILE A 133 -6.57 -15.71 21.48
CA ILE A 133 -6.96 -14.33 21.84
C ILE A 133 -8.49 -14.21 21.86
N LEU A 134 -9.18 -14.76 20.85
CA LEU A 134 -10.65 -14.75 20.76
C LEU A 134 -11.29 -15.51 21.92
N ASN A 135 -10.81 -16.73 22.19
CA ASN A 135 -11.30 -17.54 23.30
C ASN A 135 -11.12 -16.84 24.65
N ALA A 136 -9.99 -16.15 24.86
CA ALA A 136 -9.73 -15.38 26.08
C ALA A 136 -10.68 -14.18 26.25
N MET A 137 -11.24 -13.66 25.15
CA MET A 137 -12.24 -12.59 25.14
C MET A 137 -13.68 -13.13 25.30
N GLY A 138 -13.86 -14.45 25.34
CA GLY A 138 -15.18 -15.09 25.42
C GLY A 138 -15.86 -15.26 24.05
N ASP A 139 -15.14 -15.06 22.95
CA ASP A 139 -15.62 -15.38 21.60
C ASP A 139 -15.35 -16.87 21.32
N THR A 140 -16.41 -17.67 21.20
CA THR A 140 -16.39 -19.14 21.03
C THR A 140 -16.71 -19.56 19.60
#